data_AF-A0A1X6NVD2-F1
#
_entry.id   AF-A0A1X6NVD2-F1
#
_cell.length_a   1.000
_cell.length_b   1.000
_cell.length_c   1.000
_cell.angle_alpha   90.00
_cell.angle_beta   90.00
_cell.angle_gamma   90.00
#
_symmetry.space_group_name_H-M   'P 1'
#
loop_
_entity.id
_entity.type
_entity.pdbx_description
1 polymer ?
#
loop_
_entity_poly.entity_id
_entity_poly.type
_entity_poly.pdbx_seq_one_letter_code
_entity_poly.pdbx_strand_id
1 'polypeptide(L)'
;MALAGAAPEQYLFTPLSDKIPLPTEVATAWMRGGLYLLNVQAPPGYLYSGHSHRVGTATSARAIGCQLDAIATLIGMRKKSTTTVLAHYVDALAEPDDACLELYDHYVVYRL
;
A
#
# COMPACT_ATOMS: atom_id res chain seq x y z
N MET A 1 12.86 19.11 -4.26
CA MET A 1 11.53 18.81 -4.83
C MET A 1 10.66 20.04 -4.60
N ALA A 2 10.48 20.88 -5.61
CA ALA A 2 9.63 22.07 -5.46
C ALA A 2 8.17 21.60 -5.53
N LEU A 3 7.47 21.66 -4.40
CA LEU A 3 6.04 21.40 -4.36
C LEU A 3 5.34 22.48 -5.20
N ALA A 4 4.41 22.07 -6.06
CA ALA A 4 3.75 22.91 -7.07
C ALA A 4 2.81 23.97 -6.46
N GLY A 5 3.36 24.97 -5.75
CA GLY A 5 2.62 26.10 -5.19
C GLY A 5 1.58 25.77 -4.11
N ALA A 6 1.46 24.49 -3.70
CA ALA A 6 0.52 24.06 -2.68
C ALA A 6 0.98 24.50 -1.28
N ALA A 7 0.04 24.95 -0.45
CA ALA A 7 0.31 25.26 0.95
C ALA A 7 0.71 23.98 1.71
N PRO A 8 1.62 24.03 2.70
CA PRO A 8 2.08 22.84 3.44
C PRO A 8 0.95 22.03 4.09
N GLU A 9 -0.13 22.70 4.49
CA GLU A 9 -1.32 22.12 5.12
C GLU A 9 -2.38 21.63 4.13
N GLN A 10 -2.19 21.84 2.82
CA GLN A 10 -3.15 21.41 1.82
C GLN A 10 -3.13 19.89 1.66
N TYR A 11 -4.31 19.26 1.74
CA TYR A 11 -4.45 17.84 1.42
C TYR A 11 -4.11 17.57 -0.05
N LEU A 12 -3.34 16.50 -0.29
CA LEU A 12 -2.94 16.09 -1.64
C LEU A 12 -4.11 15.49 -2.43
N PHE A 13 -4.99 14.76 -1.77
CA PHE A 13 -6.17 14.13 -2.37
C PHE A 13 -7.43 14.78 -1.81
N THR A 14 -8.16 15.50 -2.66
CA THR A 14 -9.42 16.16 -2.33
C THR A 14 -10.44 15.92 -3.45
N PRO A 15 -11.74 16.05 -3.18
CA PRO A 15 -12.73 16.23 -4.24
C PRO A 15 -12.40 17.46 -5.09
N LEU A 16 -12.80 17.45 -6.37
CA LEU A 16 -12.58 18.58 -7.27
C LEU A 16 -13.15 19.88 -6.68
N SER A 17 -12.33 20.92 -6.66
CA SER A 17 -12.66 22.25 -6.12
C SER A 17 -12.93 22.30 -4.60
N ASP A 18 -12.56 21.26 -3.85
CA ASP A 18 -12.69 21.23 -2.39
C ASP A 18 -11.32 21.18 -1.70
N LYS A 19 -11.26 21.62 -0.45
CA LYS A 19 -10.09 21.57 0.44
C LYS A 19 -10.22 20.54 1.55
N ILE A 20 -11.31 19.78 1.60
CA ILE A 20 -11.46 18.65 2.54
C ILE A 20 -10.71 17.40 2.04
N PRO A 21 -10.24 16.52 2.94
CA PRO A 21 -9.59 15.28 2.51
C PRO A 21 -10.60 14.38 1.79
N LEU A 22 -10.11 13.67 0.76
CA LEU A 22 -10.91 12.66 0.05
C LEU A 22 -11.42 11.58 1.04
N PRO A 23 -12.74 11.30 1.06
CA PRO A 23 -13.27 10.23 1.91
C PRO A 23 -12.67 8.86 1.58
N THR A 24 -12.41 8.06 2.60
CA THR A 24 -11.79 6.73 2.46
C THR A 24 -12.70 5.74 1.72
N GLU A 25 -14.02 5.93 1.79
CA GLU A 25 -15.02 5.16 1.06
C GLU A 25 -14.90 5.37 -0.44
N VAL A 26 -14.61 6.61 -0.87
CA VAL A 26 -14.40 6.95 -2.29
C VAL A 26 -13.14 6.28 -2.80
N ALA A 27 -12.02 6.40 -2.07
CA ALA A 27 -10.78 5.72 -2.43
C ALA A 27 -10.94 4.19 -2.47
N THR A 28 -11.71 3.63 -1.53
CA THR A 28 -12.03 2.19 -1.49
C THR A 28 -12.87 1.78 -2.69
N ALA A 29 -13.87 2.59 -3.08
CA ALA A 29 -14.69 2.32 -4.25
C ALA A 29 -13.87 2.36 -5.55
N TRP A 30 -12.98 3.34 -5.70
CA TRP A 30 -12.08 3.43 -6.85
C TRP A 30 -11.15 2.23 -6.97
N MET A 31 -10.53 1.80 -5.86
CA MET A 31 -9.74 0.57 -5.84
C MET A 31 -10.56 -0.64 -6.29
N ARG A 32 -11.77 -0.84 -5.73
CA ARG A 32 -12.60 -2.00 -6.10
C ARG A 32 -12.99 -1.96 -7.58
N GLY A 33 -13.26 -0.77 -8.11
CA GLY A 33 -13.49 -0.56 -9.53
C GLY A 33 -12.26 -0.95 -10.38
N GLY A 34 -11.06 -0.54 -9.98
CA GLY A 34 -9.82 -0.94 -10.63
C GLY A 34 -9.58 -2.44 -10.60
N LEU A 35 -9.74 -3.09 -9.44
CA LEU A 35 -9.61 -4.55 -9.32
C LEU A 35 -10.62 -5.30 -10.18
N TYR A 36 -11.86 -4.82 -10.24
CA TYR A 36 -12.88 -5.36 -11.13
C TYR A 36 -12.45 -5.29 -12.60
N LEU A 37 -11.91 -4.16 -13.05
CA LEU A 37 -11.41 -4.00 -14.43
C LEU A 37 -10.21 -4.91 -14.74
N LEU A 38 -9.42 -5.26 -13.72
CA LEU A 38 -8.29 -6.20 -13.83
C LEU A 38 -8.72 -7.66 -13.65
N ASN A 39 -10.02 -7.94 -13.54
CA ASN A 39 -10.56 -9.27 -13.24
C ASN A 39 -10.01 -9.89 -11.94
N VAL A 40 -9.64 -9.05 -10.96
CA VAL A 40 -9.21 -9.48 -9.63
C VAL A 40 -10.43 -9.46 -8.69
N GLN A 41 -10.79 -10.64 -8.19
CA GLN A 41 -11.94 -10.82 -7.31
C GLN A 41 -11.51 -11.19 -5.90
N ALA A 42 -12.21 -10.65 -4.90
CA ALA A 42 -11.99 -11.06 -3.52
C ALA A 42 -12.48 -12.51 -3.33
N PRO A 43 -11.83 -13.30 -2.45
CA PRO A 43 -12.34 -14.60 -2.06
C PRO A 43 -13.76 -14.51 -1.47
N PRO A 44 -14.58 -15.58 -1.57
CA PRO A 44 -15.92 -15.60 -0.99
C PRO A 44 -15.91 -15.21 0.50
N GLY A 45 -16.77 -14.27 0.89
CA GLY A 45 -16.87 -13.76 2.27
C GLY A 45 -15.89 -12.63 2.60
N TYR A 46 -15.05 -12.20 1.67
CA TYR A 46 -14.09 -11.11 1.86
C TYR A 46 -14.41 -9.90 0.97
N LEU A 47 -13.93 -8.74 1.40
CA LEU A 47 -14.00 -7.50 0.62
C LEU A 47 -12.64 -6.80 0.66
N TYR A 48 -12.15 -6.40 -0.51
CA TYR A 48 -10.96 -5.57 -0.58
C TYR A 48 -11.20 -4.20 0.06
N SER A 49 -10.22 -3.71 0.81
CA SER A 49 -10.21 -2.39 1.45
C SER A 49 -8.82 -1.77 1.35
N GLY A 50 -8.65 -0.53 1.80
CA GLY A 50 -7.31 0.06 1.95
C GLY A 50 -6.36 -0.78 2.82
N HIS A 51 -6.90 -1.58 3.75
CA HIS A 51 -6.10 -2.52 4.53
C HIS A 51 -5.51 -3.65 3.66
N SER A 52 -6.25 -4.11 2.66
CA SER A 52 -5.78 -5.15 1.73
C SER A 52 -4.55 -4.70 0.96
N HIS A 53 -4.48 -3.43 0.52
CA HIS A 53 -3.27 -2.88 -0.08
C HIS A 53 -2.09 -2.87 0.90
N ARG A 54 -2.32 -2.46 2.16
CA ARG A 54 -1.25 -2.47 3.17
C ARG A 54 -0.68 -3.89 3.39
N VAL A 55 -1.55 -4.90 3.46
CA VAL A 55 -1.14 -6.32 3.56
C VAL A 55 -0.42 -6.77 2.29
N GLY A 56 -0.96 -6.46 1.11
CA GLY A 56 -0.34 -6.79 -0.17
C GLY A 56 1.05 -6.18 -0.33
N THR A 57 1.25 -4.92 0.07
CA THR A 57 2.57 -4.26 0.08
C THR A 57 3.55 -4.97 1.01
N ALA A 58 3.14 -5.29 2.24
CA ALA A 58 4.02 -5.99 3.18
C ALA A 58 4.38 -7.40 2.69
N THR A 59 3.40 -8.11 2.13
CA THR A 59 3.56 -9.44 1.54
C THR A 59 4.53 -9.40 0.35
N SER A 60 4.30 -8.51 -0.61
CA SER A 60 5.13 -8.36 -1.81
C SER A 60 6.58 -8.01 -1.46
N ALA A 61 6.76 -7.04 -0.55
CA ALA A 61 8.08 -6.66 -0.06
C ALA A 61 8.78 -7.83 0.65
N ARG A 62 8.05 -8.64 1.42
CA ARG A 62 8.63 -9.82 2.07
C ARG A 62 9.04 -10.89 1.06
N ALA A 63 8.21 -11.15 0.05
CA ALA A 63 8.45 -12.17 -0.96
C ALA A 63 9.77 -11.93 -1.72
N ILE A 64 10.12 -10.68 -1.99
CA ILE A 64 11.40 -10.29 -2.63
C ILE A 64 12.56 -10.11 -1.63
N GLY A 65 12.38 -10.46 -0.36
CA GLY A 65 13.46 -10.51 0.63
C GLY A 65 13.71 -9.21 1.42
N CYS A 66 12.79 -8.25 1.42
CA CYS A 66 12.96 -7.03 2.23
C CYS A 66 13.06 -7.33 3.73
N GLN A 67 13.84 -6.50 4.42
CA GLN A 67 14.00 -6.58 5.88
C GLN A 67 12.71 -6.20 6.60
N LEU A 68 12.41 -6.91 7.69
CA LEU A 68 11.14 -6.73 8.42
C LEU A 68 11.00 -5.33 9.03
N ASP A 69 12.09 -4.71 9.47
CA ASP A 69 12.06 -3.33 9.99
C ASP A 69 11.78 -2.30 8.90
N ALA A 70 12.26 -2.55 7.67
CA ALA A 70 11.96 -1.73 6.51
C ALA A 70 10.48 -1.87 6.13
N ILE A 71 9.95 -3.10 6.10
CA ILE A 71 8.53 -3.37 5.86
C ILE A 71 7.67 -2.69 6.94
N ALA A 72 8.01 -2.85 8.22
CA ALA A 72 7.31 -2.23 9.34
C ALA A 72 7.30 -0.70 9.21
N THR A 73 8.40 -0.10 8.75
CA THR A 73 8.46 1.34 8.48
C THR A 73 7.56 1.74 7.33
N LEU A 74 7.62 1.00 6.21
CA LEU A 74 6.85 1.26 5.00
C LEU A 74 5.33 1.26 5.26
N ILE A 75 4.84 0.30 6.06
CA ILE A 75 3.40 0.18 6.33
C ILE A 75 2.93 1.02 7.54
N GLY A 76 3.82 1.80 8.16
CA GLY A 76 3.50 2.66 9.31
C GLY A 76 3.41 1.91 10.65
N MET A 77 4.02 0.72 10.75
CA MET A 77 4.05 -0.15 11.93
C MET A 77 5.39 -0.18 12.65
N ARG A 78 6.27 0.82 12.44
CA ARG A 78 7.64 0.87 13.02
C ARG A 78 7.73 0.74 14.56
N LYS A 79 6.63 0.97 15.27
CA LYS A 79 6.54 0.84 16.74
C LYS A 79 6.01 -0.53 17.20
N LYS A 80 5.62 -1.40 16.27
CA LYS A 80 5.16 -2.76 16.54
C LYS A 80 6.33 -3.72 16.36
N SER A 81 6.26 -4.87 17.03
CA SER A 81 7.26 -5.91 16.82
C SER A 81 7.15 -6.47 15.40
N THR A 82 8.29 -6.88 14.85
CA THR A 82 8.35 -7.54 13.54
C THR A 82 7.57 -8.85 13.52
N THR A 83 7.45 -9.54 14.66
CA THR A 83 6.57 -10.71 14.82
C THR A 83 5.10 -10.37 14.57
N THR A 84 4.60 -9.26 15.12
CA THR A 84 3.23 -8.78 14.89
C THR A 84 3.04 -8.38 13.42
N VAL A 85 4.03 -7.74 12.81
CA VAL A 85 3.98 -7.37 11.38
C VAL A 85 3.89 -8.62 10.52
N LEU A 86 4.76 -9.61 10.75
CA LEU A 86 4.72 -10.89 10.06
C LEU A 86 3.37 -11.60 10.20
N ALA A 87 2.88 -11.74 11.43
CA ALA A 87 1.67 -12.53 11.70
C ALA A 87 0.38 -11.92 11.10
N HIS A 88 0.31 -10.61 10.92
CA HIS A 88 -0.93 -9.93 10.51
C HIS A 88 -0.89 -9.31 9.12
N TYR A 89 0.29 -9.05 8.56
CA TYR A 89 0.43 -8.30 7.30
C TYR A 89 1.17 -9.05 6.21
N VAL A 90 1.78 -10.19 6.52
CA VAL A 90 2.55 -10.97 5.56
C VAL A 90 1.87 -12.30 5.34
N ASP A 91 1.49 -12.57 4.10
CA ASP A 91 1.19 -13.93 3.67
C ASP A 91 2.51 -14.71 3.56
N ALA A 92 2.68 -15.72 4.41
CA ALA A 92 3.88 -16.55 4.46
C ALA A 92 4.02 -17.49 3.25
N LEU A 93 2.95 -17.68 2.48
CA LEU A 93 2.92 -18.55 1.30
C LEU A 93 3.09 -17.77 -0.01
N ALA A 94 3.26 -16.44 0.05
CA ALA A 94 3.47 -15.63 -1.13
C ALA A 94 4.84 -15.91 -1.73
N GLU A 95 4.84 -16.37 -2.98
CA GLU A 95 6.04 -16.51 -3.80
C GLU A 95 6.38 -15.16 -4.46
N PRO A 96 7.67 -14.86 -4.68
CA PRO A 96 8.07 -13.68 -5.44
C PRO A 96 7.58 -13.78 -6.88
N ASP A 97 7.07 -12.67 -7.41
CA ASP A 97 6.78 -12.50 -8.83
C ASP A 97 7.44 -11.23 -9.38
N ASP A 98 7.45 -11.10 -10.71
CA ASP A 98 8.07 -9.95 -11.39
C ASP A 98 7.42 -8.63 -10.98
N ALA A 99 6.11 -8.63 -10.70
CA ALA A 99 5.38 -7.44 -10.27
C ALA A 99 5.81 -6.96 -8.87
N CYS A 100 6.19 -7.89 -7.98
CA CYS A 100 6.74 -7.55 -6.67
C CYS A 100 8.07 -6.80 -6.80
N LEU A 101 8.92 -7.23 -7.73
CA LEU A 101 10.22 -6.59 -8.00
C LEU A 101 10.03 -5.23 -8.68
N GLU A 102 9.20 -5.14 -9.72
CA GLU A 102 8.93 -3.88 -10.44
C GLU A 102 8.41 -2.78 -9.51
N LEU A 103 7.47 -3.12 -8.62
CA LEU A 103 6.94 -2.17 -7.64
C LEU A 103 8.04 -1.67 -6.69
N TYR A 104 8.90 -2.57 -6.24
CA TYR A 104 9.96 -2.21 -5.29
C TYR A 104 11.03 -1.35 -5.95
N ASP A 105 11.52 -1.72 -7.12
CA ASP A 105 12.55 -0.97 -7.86
C ASP A 105 12.06 0.44 -8.27
N HIS A 106 10.77 0.60 -8.53
CA HIS A 106 10.19 1.90 -8.86
C HIS A 106 10.22 2.90 -7.70
N TYR A 107 10.06 2.42 -6.46
CA TYR A 107 9.93 3.28 -5.28
C TYR A 107 11.14 3.26 -4.33
N VAL A 108 11.98 2.23 -4.40
CA VAL A 108 13.28 2.21 -3.75
C VAL A 108 14.29 2.87 -4.68
N VAL A 109 14.24 4.20 -4.69
CA VAL A 109 15.38 4.99 -5.16
C VAL A 109 16.57 4.54 -4.33
N TYR A 110 17.56 3.91 -4.98
CA TYR A 110 18.86 3.56 -4.41
C TYR A 110 19.33 4.67 -3.47
N ARG A 111 19.15 4.47 -2.16
CA ARG A 111 19.90 5.16 -1.12
C ARG A 111 21.13 4.31 -0.85
N LEU A 112 22.05 4.30 -1.81
CA LEU A 112 23.46 4.06 -1.55
C LEU A 112 24.12 5.43 -1.35
#